data_AF-A0A432R6S2-F1
#
_entry.id   AF-A0A432R6S2-F1
#
_cell.length_a   1.000
_cell.length_b   1.000
_cell.length_c   1.000
_cell.angle_alpha   90.00
_cell.angle_beta   90.00
_cell.angle_gamma   90.00
#
_symmetry.space_group_name_H-M   'P 1'
#
loop_
_entity.id
_entity.type
_entity.pdbx_description
1 polymer ?
#
loop_
_entity_poly.entity_id
_entity_poly.type
_entity_poly.pdbx_seq_one_letter_code
_entity_poly.pdbx_strand_id
1 'polypeptide(L)'
;MLIEAAEEFDGVVTGSCIIVDADVDVLTIIDWARDYGVDEIFLVFPPCGRAEGKGVVFLGSYKPVDAVGIDPGDLVRDIWMNLTGSLSLEDVVSAMRLLSPFPFKVFSCVPSRDGCRTVLEDWFKATCNAGS
;
A
#
# COMPACT_ATOMS: atom_id res chain seq x y z
N MET A 1 -0.60 -11.77 -4.29
CA MET A 1 -0.92 -10.40 -3.83
C MET A 1 0.19 -9.94 -2.92
N LEU A 2 0.68 -8.70 -3.07
CA LEU A 2 1.60 -8.10 -2.11
C LEU A 2 0.83 -7.13 -1.21
N ILE A 3 1.03 -7.22 0.09
CA ILE A 3 0.42 -6.34 1.09
C ILE A 3 1.56 -5.64 1.83
N GLU A 4 1.65 -4.33 1.67
CA GLU A 4 2.46 -3.48 2.54
C GLU A 4 1.57 -2.99 3.70
N ALA A 5 2.06 -3.08 4.93
CA ALA A 5 1.30 -2.72 6.12
C ALA A 5 2.14 -1.96 7.12
N ALA A 6 1.58 -0.86 7.63
CA ALA A 6 2.14 0.14 8.57
C ALA A 6 2.77 -0.37 9.88
N GLU A 7 2.87 -1.68 10.08
CA GLU A 7 3.28 -2.33 11.32
C GLU A 7 4.30 -3.41 10.98
N GLU A 8 5.30 -3.60 11.84
CA GLU A 8 6.38 -4.56 11.64
C GLU A 8 5.81 -6.00 11.69
N PHE A 9 5.57 -6.54 10.50
CA PHE A 9 5.26 -7.94 10.23
C PHE A 9 6.45 -8.53 9.46
N ASP A 10 7.42 -9.09 10.17
CA ASP A 10 8.62 -9.74 9.60
C ASP A 10 8.26 -10.73 8.47
N GLY A 11 8.25 -10.26 7.21
CA GLY A 11 8.18 -11.05 5.98
C GLY A 11 7.23 -12.24 5.99
N VAL A 12 6.03 -12.10 6.58
CA VAL A 12 5.14 -13.25 6.79
C VAL A 12 4.42 -13.59 5.48
N VAL A 13 4.82 -14.69 4.85
CA VAL A 13 4.01 -15.32 3.79
C VAL A 13 2.80 -15.98 4.46
N THR A 14 1.61 -15.45 4.21
CA THR A 14 0.35 -16.03 4.71
C THR A 14 -0.48 -16.45 3.51
N GLY A 15 -0.68 -17.76 3.31
CA GLY A 15 -1.49 -18.28 2.20
C GLY A 15 -1.01 -17.79 0.82
N SER A 16 -1.87 -17.04 0.13
CA SER A 16 -1.62 -16.46 -1.21
C SER A 16 -1.04 -15.04 -1.19
N CYS A 17 -0.75 -14.50 -0.01
CA CYS A 17 -0.22 -13.14 0.17
C CYS A 17 1.24 -13.13 0.60
N ILE A 18 1.94 -12.09 0.15
CA ILE A 18 3.26 -11.69 0.63
C ILE A 18 3.06 -10.42 1.43
N ILE A 19 3.37 -10.46 2.72
CA ILE A 19 3.23 -9.30 3.62
C ILE A 19 4.61 -8.71 3.83
N VAL A 20 4.73 -7.39 3.61
CA VAL A 20 5.97 -6.63 3.76
C VAL A 20 5.74 -5.43 4.68
N ASP A 21 6.82 -4.99 5.32
CA ASP A 21 6.83 -3.91 6.30
C ASP A 21 6.81 -2.51 5.64
N ALA A 22 6.30 -1.54 6.38
CA ALA A 22 5.95 -0.19 5.93
C ALA A 22 6.95 0.89 6.32
N ASP A 23 8.19 0.68 5.92
CA ASP A 23 9.19 1.75 5.90
C ASP A 23 10.06 1.67 4.64
N VAL A 24 9.49 1.15 3.56
CA VAL A 24 10.14 1.06 2.26
C VAL A 24 9.60 2.10 1.29
N ASP A 25 10.48 2.62 0.46
CA ASP A 25 10.09 3.54 -0.59
C ASP A 25 9.25 2.83 -1.68
N VAL A 26 8.51 3.63 -2.45
CA VAL A 26 7.60 3.15 -3.49
C VAL A 26 8.30 2.30 -4.55
N LEU A 27 9.56 2.59 -4.89
CA LEU A 27 10.29 1.80 -5.89
C LEU A 27 10.58 0.40 -5.35
N THR A 28 10.97 0.29 -4.08
CA THR A 28 11.18 -0.99 -3.41
C THR A 28 9.91 -1.85 -3.42
N ILE A 29 8.73 -1.27 -3.15
CA ILE A 29 7.44 -1.99 -3.23
C ILE A 29 7.19 -2.51 -4.65
N ILE A 30 7.44 -1.67 -5.66
CA ILE A 30 7.23 -2.02 -7.08
C ILE A 30 8.17 -3.14 -7.51
N ASP A 31 9.44 -3.08 -7.12
CA ASP A 31 10.43 -4.09 -7.46
C ASP A 31 10.10 -5.43 -6.80
N TRP A 32 9.70 -5.44 -5.53
CA TRP A 32 9.19 -6.66 -4.89
C TRP A 32 7.95 -7.22 -5.57
N ALA A 33 6.98 -6.37 -5.92
CA ALA A 33 5.79 -6.82 -6.64
C ALA A 33 6.16 -7.51 -7.96
N ARG A 34 7.16 -6.97 -8.68
CA ARG A 34 7.68 -7.59 -9.91
C ARG A 34 8.40 -8.90 -9.64
N ASP A 35 9.31 -8.92 -8.68
CA ASP A 35 10.14 -10.09 -8.36
C ASP A 35 9.31 -11.27 -7.87
N TYR A 36 8.25 -10.99 -7.10
CA TYR A 36 7.31 -12.00 -6.64
C TYR A 36 6.19 -12.32 -7.65
N GLY A 37 6.13 -11.63 -8.78
CA GLY A 37 5.12 -11.85 -9.81
C GLY A 37 3.69 -11.65 -9.31
N VAL A 38 3.44 -10.62 -8.49
CA VAL A 38 2.09 -10.33 -7.98
C VAL A 38 1.29 -9.48 -8.98
N ASP A 39 0.00 -9.78 -9.10
CA ASP A 39 -0.91 -9.04 -10.00
C ASP A 39 -1.55 -7.81 -9.35
N GLU A 40 -1.50 -7.71 -8.02
CA GLU A 40 -2.18 -6.67 -7.24
C GLU A 40 -1.41 -6.35 -5.95
N ILE A 41 -1.32 -5.05 -5.66
CA ILE A 41 -0.65 -4.48 -4.47
C ILE A 41 -1.70 -3.84 -3.56
N PHE A 42 -1.68 -4.19 -2.28
CA PHE A 42 -2.45 -3.55 -1.23
C PHE A 42 -1.51 -2.74 -0.33
N LEU A 43 -1.83 -1.46 -0.13
CA LEU A 43 -1.09 -0.58 0.78
C LEU A 43 -1.98 -0.29 1.98
N VAL A 44 -1.51 -0.57 3.19
CA VAL A 44 -2.30 -0.45 4.41
C VAL A 44 -1.67 0.55 5.37
N PHE A 45 -2.25 1.74 5.39
CA PHE A 45 -1.75 2.87 6.16
C PHE A 45 -2.28 2.90 7.59
N PRO A 46 -1.63 3.67 8.50
CA PRO A 46 -2.20 4.02 9.79
C PRO A 46 -3.56 4.75 9.64
N PRO A 47 -4.28 5.01 10.75
CA PRO A 47 -5.49 5.80 10.72
C PRO A 47 -5.22 7.17 10.07
N CYS A 48 -5.93 7.44 8.97
CA CYS A 48 -5.95 8.77 8.36
C CYS A 48 -7.35 9.37 8.50
N GLY A 49 -7.46 10.70 8.49
CA GLY A 49 -8.73 11.42 8.72
C GLY A 49 -9.86 11.12 7.72
N ARG A 50 -9.61 10.26 6.72
CA ARG A 50 -10.59 9.77 5.74
C ARG A 50 -11.25 8.44 6.14
N ALA A 51 -10.69 7.73 7.13
CA ALA A 51 -11.18 6.41 7.53
C ALA A 51 -12.24 6.54 8.63
N GLU A 52 -13.49 6.25 8.29
CA GLU A 52 -14.58 6.12 9.26
C GLU A 52 -14.87 4.63 9.50
N GLY A 53 -14.88 4.18 10.77
CA GLY A 53 -15.23 2.80 11.12
C GLY A 53 -14.29 2.15 12.13
N LYS A 54 -14.20 0.81 12.08
CA LYS A 54 -13.26 -0.02 12.85
C LYS A 54 -12.75 -1.14 11.94
N GLY A 55 -11.49 -1.53 12.09
CA GLY A 55 -10.89 -2.58 11.28
C GLY A 55 -10.06 -2.05 10.12
N VAL A 56 -9.83 -2.87 9.10
CA VAL A 56 -9.21 -2.46 7.83
C VAL A 56 -10.27 -1.83 6.93
N VAL A 57 -10.16 -0.53 6.71
CA VAL A 57 -11.11 0.29 5.94
C VAL A 57 -10.55 0.55 4.55
N PHE A 58 -11.34 0.24 3.52
CA PHE A 58 -10.97 0.52 2.14
C PHE A 58 -11.08 2.01 1.82
N LEU A 59 -10.00 2.60 1.29
CA LEU A 59 -9.95 4.02 0.94
C LEU A 59 -10.09 4.27 -0.56
N GLY A 60 -9.65 3.33 -1.40
CA GLY A 60 -9.75 3.48 -2.85
C GLY A 60 -8.92 2.49 -3.66
N SER A 61 -9.26 2.39 -4.94
CA SER A 61 -8.51 1.63 -5.95
C SER A 61 -7.92 2.61 -6.96
N TYR A 62 -6.68 2.38 -7.34
CA TYR A 62 -5.94 3.25 -8.23
C TYR A 62 -5.32 2.44 -9.37
N LYS A 63 -5.19 3.09 -10.52
CA LYS A 63 -4.55 2.53 -11.72
C LYS A 63 -3.32 3.35 -12.09
N PRO A 64 -2.33 2.72 -12.75
CA PRO A 64 -1.23 3.43 -13.38
C PRO A 64 -1.74 4.54 -14.29
N VAL A 65 -1.03 5.66 -14.30
CA VAL A 65 -1.27 6.78 -15.20
C VAL A 65 -0.17 6.78 -16.24
N ASP A 66 -0.54 6.99 -17.50
CA ASP A 66 0.44 7.27 -18.53
C ASP A 66 1.04 8.65 -18.27
N ALA A 67 2.32 8.68 -17.92
CA ALA A 67 3.04 9.93 -17.70
C ALA A 67 3.21 10.75 -18.99
N VAL A 68 2.96 10.14 -20.17
CA VAL A 68 2.96 10.82 -21.45
C VAL A 68 1.80 11.81 -21.52
N GLY A 69 2.12 13.08 -21.28
CA GLY A 69 1.16 14.19 -21.30
C GLY A 69 0.98 14.91 -19.98
N ILE A 70 1.64 14.46 -18.91
CA ILE A 70 1.74 15.22 -17.65
C ILE A 70 2.81 16.30 -17.84
N ASP A 71 2.53 17.52 -17.36
CA ASP A 71 3.51 18.60 -17.36
C ASP A 71 4.76 18.18 -16.56
N PRO A 72 5.99 18.34 -17.10
CA PRO A 72 7.20 17.94 -16.38
C PRO A 72 7.38 18.62 -15.01
N GLY A 73 6.89 19.85 -14.84
CA GLY A 73 6.94 20.55 -13.56
C GLY A 73 6.00 19.94 -12.52
N ASP A 74 4.80 19.55 -12.93
CA ASP A 74 3.86 18.81 -12.09
C ASP A 74 4.40 17.41 -11.75
N LEU A 75 4.98 16.71 -12.73
CA LEU A 75 5.60 15.40 -12.53
C LEU A 75 6.73 15.47 -11.49
N VAL A 76 7.61 16.46 -11.58
CA VAL A 76 8.69 16.66 -10.60
C VAL A 76 8.11 16.96 -9.23
N ARG A 77 7.11 17.84 -9.12
CA ARG A 77 6.48 18.17 -7.82
C ARG A 77 5.88 16.94 -7.15
N ASP A 78 5.16 16.13 -7.92
CA ASP A 78 4.42 14.97 -7.41
C ASP A 78 5.36 13.80 -7.04
N ILE A 79 6.54 13.70 -7.68
CA ILE A 79 7.55 12.67 -7.38
C ILE A 79 8.54 13.15 -6.31
N TRP A 80 8.88 14.44 -6.27
CA TRP A 80 9.96 14.99 -5.43
C TRP A 80 9.80 14.70 -3.95
N MET A 81 8.56 14.77 -3.42
CA MET A 81 8.29 14.45 -2.02
C MET A 81 8.74 13.02 -1.68
N ASN A 82 8.57 12.06 -2.60
CA ASN A 82 9.02 10.67 -2.45
C ASN A 82 10.52 10.52 -2.32
N LEU A 83 11.30 11.48 -2.82
CA LEU A 83 12.75 11.45 -2.75
C LEU A 83 13.30 12.09 -1.48
N THR A 84 12.47 12.82 -0.72
CA THR A 84 12.90 13.63 0.44
C THR A 84 12.51 13.08 1.81
N GLY A 85 11.67 12.04 1.88
CA GLY A 85 11.32 11.31 3.11
C GLY A 85 10.13 11.86 3.91
N SER A 86 9.47 10.97 4.67
CA SER A 86 8.16 11.11 5.34
C SER A 86 7.01 11.47 4.40
N LEU A 87 6.55 10.46 3.67
CA LEU A 87 5.46 10.61 2.71
C LEU A 87 4.09 10.64 3.36
N SER A 88 3.25 11.58 2.92
CA SER A 88 1.83 11.46 3.19
C SER A 88 1.22 10.33 2.34
N LEU A 89 0.04 9.86 2.74
CA LEU A 89 -0.74 8.92 1.92
C LEU A 89 -0.92 9.43 0.47
N GLU A 90 -1.13 10.73 0.30
CA GLU A 90 -1.35 11.34 -1.01
C GLU A 90 -0.08 11.30 -1.89
N ASP A 91 1.09 11.47 -1.28
CA ASP A 91 2.37 11.37 -1.97
C ASP A 91 2.63 9.93 -2.43
N VAL A 92 2.42 8.94 -1.55
CA VAL A 92 2.57 7.52 -1.92
C VAL A 92 1.61 7.13 -3.03
N VAL A 93 0.34 7.54 -2.95
CA VAL A 93 -0.65 7.26 -4.00
C VAL A 93 -0.21 7.89 -5.32
N SER A 94 0.25 9.15 -5.30
CA SER A 94 0.69 9.85 -6.52
C SER A 94 1.89 9.15 -7.14
N ALA A 95 2.89 8.79 -6.33
CA ALA A 95 4.07 8.06 -6.76
C ALA A 95 3.73 6.69 -7.36
N MET A 96 2.92 5.90 -6.65
CA MET A 96 2.48 4.59 -7.11
C MET A 96 1.71 4.69 -8.44
N ARG A 97 0.87 5.71 -8.62
CA ARG A 97 0.18 5.93 -9.89
C ARG A 97 1.11 6.28 -11.05
N LEU A 98 2.21 6.97 -10.79
CA LEU A 98 3.17 7.40 -11.81
C LEU A 98 4.22 6.33 -12.12
N LEU A 99 4.65 5.58 -11.11
CA LEU A 99 5.80 4.68 -11.17
C LEU A 99 5.42 3.21 -11.27
N SER A 100 4.30 2.80 -10.66
CA SER A 100 3.90 1.39 -10.66
C SER A 100 3.25 1.01 -11.98
N PRO A 101 3.64 -0.10 -12.61
CA PRO A 101 2.91 -0.68 -13.72
C PRO A 101 1.66 -1.48 -13.25
N PHE A 102 1.46 -1.63 -11.94
CA PHE A 102 0.42 -2.45 -11.36
C PHE A 102 -0.75 -1.61 -10.82
N PRO A 103 -2.01 -2.08 -10.94
CA PRO A 103 -3.10 -1.53 -10.15
C PRO A 103 -2.86 -1.80 -8.66
N PHE A 104 -3.31 -0.88 -7.81
CA PHE A 104 -3.16 -1.01 -6.37
C PHE A 104 -4.40 -0.52 -5.61
N LYS A 105 -4.59 -1.05 -4.41
CA LYS A 105 -5.65 -0.67 -3.49
C LYS A 105 -5.05 -0.09 -2.22
N VAL A 106 -5.73 0.91 -1.67
CA VAL A 106 -5.32 1.57 -0.44
C VAL A 106 -6.35 1.28 0.63
N PHE A 107 -5.84 0.92 1.80
CA PHE A 107 -6.60 0.70 3.00
C PHE A 107 -6.01 1.53 4.14
N SER A 108 -6.81 1.74 5.18
CA SER A 108 -6.36 2.28 6.45
C SER A 108 -6.76 1.33 7.56
N CYS A 109 -5.83 1.04 8.45
CA CYS A 109 -6.14 0.33 9.67
C CYS A 109 -6.69 1.33 10.69
N VAL A 110 -7.95 1.18 11.08
CA VAL A 110 -8.57 1.92 12.18
C VAL A 110 -8.57 1.01 13.42
N PRO A 111 -7.82 1.35 14.48
CA PRO A 111 -7.56 0.44 15.58
C PRO A 111 -8.84 0.06 16.32
N SER A 112 -8.90 -1.21 16.74
CA SER A 112 -9.87 -1.68 17.72
C SER A 112 -9.31 -1.50 19.13
N ARG A 113 -9.98 -2.08 20.14
CA ARG A 113 -9.48 -2.07 21.54
C ARG A 113 -8.10 -2.74 21.67
N ASP A 114 -7.78 -3.65 20.75
CA ASP A 114 -6.57 -4.49 20.76
C ASP A 114 -5.48 -3.99 19.80
N GLY A 115 -5.63 -2.78 19.26
CA GLY A 115 -4.66 -2.13 18.37
C GLY A 115 -4.79 -2.53 16.89
N CYS A 116 -3.95 -1.93 16.04
CA CYS A 116 -3.97 -2.17 14.59
C CYS A 116 -3.35 -3.51 14.20
N ARG A 117 -2.31 -3.95 14.91
CA ARG A 117 -1.66 -5.24 14.67
C ARG A 117 -2.65 -6.41 14.66
N THR A 118 -3.43 -6.57 15.73
CA THR A 118 -4.42 -7.65 15.86
C THR A 118 -5.47 -7.61 14.75
N VAL A 119 -5.95 -6.41 14.42
CA VAL A 119 -6.90 -6.18 13.31
C VAL A 119 -6.31 -6.61 11.97
N LEU A 120 -5.06 -6.27 11.72
CA LEU A 120 -4.35 -6.63 10.49
C LEU A 120 -4.13 -8.14 10.41
N GLU A 121 -3.70 -8.80 11.49
CA GLU A 121 -3.51 -10.25 11.52
C GLU A 121 -4.79 -11.02 11.19
N ASP A 122 -5.93 -10.61 11.76
CA ASP A 122 -7.23 -11.23 11.46
C ASP A 122 -7.66 -10.96 10.02
N TRP A 123 -7.43 -9.75 9.52
CA TRP A 123 -7.72 -9.40 8.14
C TRP A 123 -6.82 -10.14 7.14
N PHE A 124 -5.53 -10.34 7.45
CA PHE A 124 -4.62 -11.14 6.64
C PHE A 124 -5.08 -12.60 6.58
N LYS A 125 -5.43 -13.20 7.73
CA LYS A 125 -5.95 -14.58 7.77
C LYS A 125 -7.19 -14.73 6.91
N ALA A 126 -8.11 -13.77 6.96
CA ALA A 126 -9.33 -13.80 6.16
C ALA A 126 -9.05 -13.59 4.66
N THR A 127 -8.26 -12.56 4.32
CA THR A 127 -8.01 -12.15 2.93
C THR A 127 -7.12 -13.14 2.20
N CYS A 128 -6.09 -13.65 2.85
CA CYS A 128 -5.03 -14.42 2.21
C CYS A 128 -5.30 -15.93 2.13
N ASN A 129 -6.23 -16.42 2.96
CA ASN A 129 -6.69 -17.82 2.95
C ASN A 129 -8.09 -18.02 2.33
N ALA A 130 -8.79 -16.96 1.91
CA ALA A 130 -10.10 -17.08 1.27
C ALA A 130 -10.06 -17.65 -0.16
N GLY A 131 -8.88 -17.92 -0.72
CA GLY A 131 -8.68 -18.43 -2.07
C GLY A 131 -7.92 -19.76 -2.17
N SER A 132 -7.69 -20.45 -1.05
CA SER A 132 -7.03 -21.78 -0.99
C SER A 132 -8.03 -22.92 -0.88
#